data_AF-A0A2J7PL48-F1
#
_entry.id   AF-A0A2J7PL48-F1
#
_cell.length_a   1.000
_cell.length_b   1.000
_cell.length_c   1.000
_cell.angle_alpha   90.00
_cell.angle_beta   90.00
_cell.angle_gamma   90.00
#
_symmetry.space_group_name_H-M   'P 1'
#
loop_
_entity.id
_entity.type
_entity.pdbx_description
1 polymer ?
#
loop_
_entity_poly.entity_id
_entity_poly.type
_entity_poly.pdbx_seq_one_letter_code
_entity_poly.pdbx_strand_id
1 'polypeptide(L)'
;MFTMKEPELLFFPLQFIDLCILLGCDYCDSIKGIGPKRAIDLIKQHRNLETVLKNVDRKKYSVAEDWMYKEARQLFLEPEVTDPEKIELKWLEPDEEGLVKYLCGDKAFNEDRVRNGAKKLTKARTGTTQGRLDSFFKVLPNTNNTANKRKAEEKTGAKKKAKVGGGKFRKPK
;
A
#
# COMPACT_ATOMS: atom_id res chain seq x y z
N MET A 1 -2.37 12.38 -12.13
CA MET A 1 -2.89 13.14 -10.98
C MET A 1 -3.40 12.14 -9.94
N PHE A 2 -2.58 11.80 -8.94
CA PHE A 2 -2.94 10.83 -7.88
C PHE A 2 -4.03 11.43 -6.98
N THR A 3 -5.27 10.97 -7.11
CA THR A 3 -6.30 11.19 -6.11
C THR A 3 -6.29 10.02 -5.14
N MET A 4 -5.70 10.18 -3.96
CA MET A 4 -5.80 9.17 -2.91
C MET A 4 -7.26 9.07 -2.44
N LYS A 5 -7.79 7.85 -2.47
CA LYS A 5 -9.20 7.52 -2.28
C LYS A 5 -9.38 6.72 -0.98
N GLU A 6 -8.96 7.30 0.14
CA GLU A 6 -9.32 6.82 1.48
C GLU A 6 -10.07 7.95 2.24
N PRO A 7 -11.26 7.67 2.81
CA PRO A 7 -12.16 8.73 3.29
C PRO A 7 -11.82 9.33 4.67
N GLU A 8 -10.67 9.03 5.28
CA GLU A 8 -10.39 9.52 6.65
C GLU A 8 -9.54 10.80 6.73
N LEU A 9 -8.89 11.21 5.63
CA LEU A 9 -8.06 12.41 5.59
C LEU A 9 -8.26 13.17 4.28
N LEU A 10 -9.20 14.14 4.28
CA LEU A 10 -9.40 15.11 3.18
C LEU A 10 -8.22 16.09 3.10
N PHE A 11 -7.07 15.60 2.65
CA PHE A 11 -5.93 16.43 2.31
C PHE A 11 -5.88 16.66 0.80
N PHE A 12 -5.69 17.92 0.40
CA PHE A 12 -5.27 18.21 -0.96
C PHE A 12 -3.90 17.55 -1.21
N PRO A 13 -3.56 17.19 -2.47
CA PRO A 13 -2.32 16.45 -2.79
C PRO A 13 -1.06 17.06 -2.14
N LEU A 14 -0.97 18.39 -2.10
CA LEU A 14 0.13 19.12 -1.44
C LEU A 14 0.18 18.90 0.07
N GLN A 15 -0.97 18.91 0.76
CA GLN A 15 -1.04 18.69 2.20
C GLN A 15 -0.66 17.25 2.56
N PHE A 16 -0.98 16.30 1.66
CA PHE A 16 -0.57 14.92 1.84
C PHE A 16 0.93 14.73 1.63
N ILE A 17 1.53 15.37 0.64
CA ILE A 17 3.00 15.34 0.44
C ILE A 17 3.70 15.92 1.67
N ASP A 18 3.22 17.05 2.21
CA ASP A 18 3.76 17.64 3.44
C ASP A 18 3.64 16.71 4.65
N LEU A 19 2.53 15.97 4.74
CA LEU A 19 2.38 14.93 5.75
C LEU A 19 3.42 13.82 5.58
N CYS A 20 3.62 13.31 4.36
CA CYS A 20 4.62 12.28 4.09
C CYS A 20 6.04 12.74 4.45
N ILE A 21 6.39 13.99 4.14
CA ILE A 21 7.69 14.57 4.50
C ILE A 21 7.84 14.65 6.03
N LEU A 22 6.80 15.06 6.76
CA LEU A 22 6.82 15.11 8.23
C LEU A 22 6.92 13.73 8.90
N LEU A 23 6.34 12.70 8.28
CA LEU A 23 6.45 11.32 8.76
C LEU A 23 7.85 10.73 8.56
N GLY A 24 8.65 11.36 7.70
CA GLY A 24 9.94 10.87 7.24
C GLY A 24 9.82 10.22 5.87
N CYS A 25 10.39 10.88 4.88
CA CYS A 25 10.59 10.34 3.54
C CYS A 25 12.07 10.06 3.29
N ASP A 26 12.39 9.37 2.20
CA ASP A 26 13.77 8.99 1.89
C ASP A 26 14.62 10.15 1.34
N TYR A 27 14.01 11.31 1.04
CA TYR A 27 14.66 12.43 0.35
C TYR A 27 15.13 13.56 1.28
N CYS A 28 14.65 13.59 2.53
CA CYS A 28 15.09 14.56 3.52
C CYS A 28 14.86 14.01 4.93
N ASP A 29 15.63 14.51 5.90
CA ASP A 29 15.49 14.10 7.29
C ASP A 29 14.09 14.39 7.85
N SER A 30 13.70 13.64 8.89
CA SER A 30 12.46 13.89 9.63
C SER A 30 12.71 14.69 10.90
N ILE A 31 11.68 15.39 11.38
CA ILE A 31 11.78 16.13 12.64
C ILE A 31 11.71 15.15 13.81
N LYS A 32 12.82 15.02 14.54
CA LYS A 32 12.92 14.14 15.71
C LYS A 32 11.83 14.46 16.75
N GLY A 33 11.07 13.44 17.14
CA GLY A 33 10.00 13.56 18.13
C GLY A 33 8.62 13.88 17.55
N ILE A 34 8.50 14.10 16.23
CA ILE A 34 7.20 14.13 15.54
C ILE A 34 6.91 12.73 14.99
N GLY A 35 5.88 12.09 15.53
CA GLY A 35 5.37 10.80 15.05
C GLY A 35 4.04 10.93 14.31
N PRO A 36 3.45 9.81 13.84
CA PRO A 36 2.31 9.84 12.93
C PRO A 36 1.08 10.59 13.42
N LYS A 37 0.67 10.36 14.67
CA LYS A 37 -0.47 11.04 15.28
C LYS A 37 -0.29 12.56 15.28
N ARG A 38 0.90 13.01 15.68
CA ARG A 38 1.21 14.44 15.81
C ARG A 38 1.41 15.10 14.46
N ALA A 39 2.00 14.42 13.49
CA ALA A 39 2.14 14.90 12.12
C ALA A 39 0.76 15.18 11.49
N ILE A 40 -0.20 14.28 11.68
CA ILE A 40 -1.58 14.47 11.21
C ILE A 40 -2.23 15.69 11.88
N ASP A 41 -2.11 15.83 13.20
CA ASP A 41 -2.67 16.97 13.93
C ASP A 41 -2.08 18.30 13.45
N LEU A 42 -0.76 18.35 13.25
CA LEU A 42 -0.04 19.53 12.77
C LEU A 42 -0.46 19.93 11.34
N ILE A 43 -0.57 18.98 10.42
CA ILE A 43 -1.01 19.26 9.05
C ILE A 43 -2.50 19.66 9.01
N LYS A 44 -3.37 19.06 9.84
CA LYS A 44 -4.77 19.49 9.96
C LYS A 44 -4.90 20.93 10.45
N GLN A 45 -4.07 21.34 11.40
CA GLN A 45 -4.09 22.68 11.99
C GLN A 45 -3.44 23.74 11.09
N HIS A 46 -2.27 23.45 10.54
CA HIS A 46 -1.42 24.45 9.88
C HIS A 46 -1.43 24.36 8.35
N ARG A 47 -1.98 23.29 7.77
CA ARG A 47 -2.17 23.03 6.32
C ARG A 47 -0.91 22.88 5.48
N ASN A 48 0.21 23.53 5.82
CA ASN A 48 1.46 23.42 5.07
C ASN A 48 2.67 23.38 6.00
N LEU A 49 3.77 22.84 5.48
CA LEU A 49 5.00 22.65 6.25
C LEU A 49 5.64 23.98 6.68
N GLU A 50 5.54 25.03 5.86
CA GLU A 50 6.00 26.39 6.19
C GLU A 50 5.36 26.93 7.48
N THR A 51 4.06 26.73 7.63
CA THR A 51 3.29 27.21 8.79
C THR A 51 3.50 26.31 10.00
N VAL A 52 3.71 25.00 9.78
CA VAL A 52 4.15 24.08 10.86
C VAL A 52 5.49 24.55 11.42
N LEU A 53 6.49 24.82 10.57
CA LEU A 53 7.82 25.25 10.98
C LEU A 53 7.85 26.61 11.69
N LYS A 54 6.90 27.49 11.39
CA LYS A 54 6.75 28.79 12.09
C LYS A 54 6.13 28.64 13.49
N ASN A 55 5.25 27.64 13.69
CA ASN A 55 4.50 27.46 14.93
C ASN A 55 5.04 26.34 15.82
N VAL A 56 6.00 25.55 15.34
CA VAL A 56 6.61 24.47 16.11
C VAL A 56 7.58 25.01 17.15
N ASP A 57 7.53 24.44 18.36
CA ASP A 57 8.45 24.79 19.44
C ASP A 57 9.86 24.25 19.15
N ARG A 58 10.76 25.15 18.73
CA ARG A 58 12.17 24.83 18.40
C ARG A 58 12.99 24.36 19.59
N LYS A 59 12.53 24.56 20.84
CA LYS A 59 13.20 24.01 22.03
C LYS A 59 12.91 22.52 22.21
N LYS A 60 11.72 22.09 21.79
CA LYS A 60 11.26 20.71 21.89
C LYS A 60 11.60 19.87 20.65
N TYR A 61 11.58 20.51 19.47
CA TYR A 61 11.84 19.84 18.19
C TYR A 61 13.06 20.47 17.53
N SER A 62 14.12 19.68 17.38
CA SER A 62 15.32 20.08 16.64
C SER A 62 15.04 19.98 15.14
N VAL A 63 14.86 21.11 14.49
CA VAL A 63 14.73 21.21 13.03
C VAL A 63 16.04 21.77 12.49
N ALA A 64 16.62 21.11 11.49
CA ALA A 64 17.80 21.62 10.79
C ALA A 64 17.46 22.93 10.06
N GLU A 65 18.35 23.93 10.11
CA GLU A 65 18.12 25.22 9.44
C GLU A 65 18.13 25.10 7.92
N ASP A 66 18.87 24.12 7.40
CA ASP A 66 19.03 23.76 6.00
C ASP A 66 18.12 22.59 5.57
N TRP A 67 17.01 22.37 6.28
CA TRP A 67 16.13 21.25 5.97
C TRP A 67 15.50 21.37 4.57
N MET A 68 15.92 20.48 3.66
CA MET A 68 15.57 20.46 2.23
C MET A 68 14.17 19.92 1.92
N TYR A 69 13.18 20.32 2.73
CA TYR A 69 11.82 19.82 2.57
C TYR A 69 11.14 20.32 1.28
N LYS A 70 11.57 21.49 0.76
CA LYS A 70 10.99 22.10 -0.45
C LYS A 70 11.41 21.33 -1.70
N GLU A 71 12.66 20.92 -1.73
CA GLU A 71 13.27 20.12 -2.79
C GLU A 71 12.62 18.72 -2.80
N ALA A 72 12.46 18.11 -1.62
CA ALA A 72 11.72 16.86 -1.49
C ALA A 72 10.27 17.00 -1.96
N ARG A 73 9.58 18.09 -1.60
CA ARG A 73 8.21 18.36 -2.08
C ARG A 73 8.15 18.48 -3.60
N GLN A 74 9.12 19.17 -4.22
CA GLN A 74 9.18 19.29 -5.67
C GLN A 74 9.36 17.94 -6.34
N LEU A 75 10.21 17.07 -5.80
CA LEU A 75 10.43 15.72 -6.32
C LEU A 75 9.16 14.86 -6.30
N PHE A 76 8.30 15.04 -5.30
CA PHE A 76 6.99 14.36 -5.26
C PHE A 76 5.96 14.92 -6.24
N LEU A 77 6.04 16.22 -6.56
CA LEU A 77 5.12 16.89 -7.48
C LEU A 77 5.48 16.68 -8.94
N GLU A 78 6.76 16.82 -9.24
CA GLU A 78 7.35 16.74 -10.58
C GLU A 78 8.50 15.72 -10.55
N PRO A 79 8.20 14.42 -10.33
CA PRO A 79 9.21 13.39 -10.45
C PRO A 79 9.66 13.29 -11.91
N GLU A 80 10.93 13.01 -12.11
CA GLU A 80 11.45 12.67 -13.43
C GLU A 80 10.88 11.31 -13.85
N VAL A 81 9.87 11.33 -14.72
CA VAL A 81 9.19 10.14 -15.22
C VAL A 81 9.31 10.05 -16.73
N THR A 82 9.49 8.84 -17.23
CA THR A 82 9.45 8.59 -18.67
C THR A 82 8.01 8.75 -19.17
N ASP A 83 7.87 9.34 -20.36
CA ASP A 83 6.58 9.52 -21.02
C ASP A 83 5.86 8.17 -21.20
N PRO A 84 4.67 7.98 -20.59
CA PRO A 84 3.95 6.72 -20.65
C PRO A 84 3.52 6.35 -22.07
N GLU A 85 3.35 7.32 -22.98
CA GLU A 85 2.94 7.05 -24.36
C GLU A 85 4.04 6.39 -25.19
N LYS A 86 5.31 6.57 -24.79
CA LYS A 86 6.48 5.97 -25.46
C LYS A 86 6.78 4.56 -24.98
N ILE A 87 6.12 4.09 -23.93
CA ILE A 87 6.39 2.79 -23.31
C ILE A 87 5.44 1.74 -23.89
N GLU A 88 5.97 0.86 -24.73
CA GLU A 88 5.25 -0.30 -25.22
C GLU A 88 5.53 -1.51 -24.30
N LEU A 89 4.54 -1.91 -23.50
CA LEU A 89 4.65 -3.10 -22.66
C LEU A 89 4.28 -4.35 -23.47
N LYS A 90 5.27 -5.19 -23.77
CA LYS A 90 5.10 -6.48 -24.46
C LYS A 90 5.58 -7.62 -23.57
N TRP A 91 4.70 -8.58 -23.29
CA TRP A 91 5.02 -9.80 -22.57
C TRP A 91 5.38 -10.89 -23.58
N LEU A 92 6.68 -11.14 -23.75
CA LEU A 92 7.22 -12.12 -24.71
C LEU A 92 7.19 -13.55 -24.15
N GLU A 93 7.45 -14.52 -25.02
CA GLU A 93 7.60 -15.90 -24.60
C GLU A 93 8.87 -16.08 -23.75
N PRO A 94 8.80 -16.84 -22.64
CA PRO A 94 9.99 -17.11 -21.85
C PRO A 94 10.95 -18.03 -22.63
N ASP A 95 12.21 -17.63 -22.74
CA ASP A 95 13.28 -18.46 -23.29
C ASP A 95 13.75 -19.48 -22.24
N GLU A 96 13.23 -20.71 -22.33
CA GLU A 96 13.53 -21.77 -21.35
C GLU A 96 15.01 -22.18 -21.35
N GLU A 97 15.65 -22.23 -22.52
CA GLU A 97 17.06 -22.65 -22.63
C GLU A 97 18.01 -21.56 -22.11
N GLY A 98 17.75 -20.30 -22.46
CA GLY A 98 18.50 -19.16 -21.92
C GLY A 98 18.35 -19.05 -20.40
N LEU A 99 17.15 -19.29 -19.87
CA LEU A 99 16.88 -19.25 -18.43
C LEU A 99 17.65 -20.35 -17.69
N VAL A 100 17.68 -21.57 -18.22
CA VAL A 100 18.43 -22.69 -17.64
C VAL A 100 19.93 -22.43 -17.70
N LYS A 101 20.45 -21.96 -18.84
CA LYS A 101 21.88 -21.65 -19.00
C LYS A 101 22.36 -20.61 -18.00
N TYR A 102 21.62 -19.50 -17.84
CA TYR A 102 22.00 -18.44 -16.91
C TYR A 102 21.84 -18.84 -15.43
N LEU A 103 20.70 -19.43 -15.06
CA LEU A 103 20.43 -19.74 -13.65
C LEU A 103 21.16 -20.98 -13.14
N CYS A 104 21.26 -22.03 -13.96
CA CYS A 104 21.88 -23.29 -13.55
C CYS A 104 23.39 -23.29 -13.81
N GLY A 105 23.84 -22.63 -14.89
CA GLY A 105 25.26 -22.46 -15.19
C GLY A 105 25.93 -21.46 -14.26
N ASP A 106 25.52 -20.19 -14.29
CA ASP A 106 26.26 -19.11 -13.63
C ASP A 106 25.86 -18.91 -12.16
N LYS A 107 24.62 -19.25 -11.81
CA LYS A 107 24.05 -18.99 -10.47
C LYS A 107 23.85 -20.26 -9.64
N ALA A 108 24.26 -21.43 -10.16
CA ALA A 108 24.20 -22.74 -9.51
C ALA A 108 22.81 -23.10 -8.92
N PHE A 109 21.73 -22.68 -9.58
CA PHE A 109 20.38 -23.11 -9.22
C PHE A 109 20.13 -24.57 -9.64
N ASN A 110 19.19 -25.21 -8.95
CA ASN A 110 18.75 -26.56 -9.30
C ASN A 110 17.96 -26.54 -10.63
N GLU A 111 18.45 -27.29 -11.61
CA GLU A 111 17.90 -27.32 -12.98
C GLU A 111 16.45 -27.79 -13.04
N ASP A 112 16.10 -28.83 -12.30
CA ASP A 112 14.72 -29.34 -12.26
C ASP A 112 13.74 -28.29 -11.75
N ARG A 113 14.15 -27.48 -10.76
CA ARG A 113 13.32 -26.37 -10.25
C ARG A 113 13.15 -25.27 -11.30
N VAL A 114 14.21 -24.92 -12.01
CA VAL A 114 14.18 -23.86 -13.03
C VAL A 114 13.30 -24.27 -14.21
N ARG A 115 13.45 -25.50 -14.73
CA ARG A 115 12.61 -26.03 -15.82
C ARG A 115 11.14 -26.12 -15.42
N ASN A 116 10.85 -26.56 -14.19
CA ASN A 116 9.49 -26.60 -13.69
C ASN A 116 8.89 -25.20 -13.49
N GLY A 117 9.70 -24.22 -13.10
CA GLY A 117 9.31 -22.81 -13.04
C GLY A 117 8.97 -22.23 -14.41
N ALA A 118 9.81 -22.48 -15.41
CA ALA A 118 9.59 -22.06 -16.79
C ALA A 118 8.27 -22.62 -17.36
N LYS A 119 8.02 -23.94 -17.17
CA LYS A 119 6.75 -24.58 -17.57
C LYS A 119 5.52 -23.94 -16.91
N LYS A 120 5.63 -23.54 -15.63
CA LYS A 120 4.54 -22.84 -14.93
C LYS A 120 4.31 -21.44 -15.49
N LEU A 121 5.38 -20.71 -15.82
CA LEU A 121 5.32 -19.37 -16.41
C LEU A 121 4.63 -19.41 -17.78
N THR A 122 5.01 -20.36 -18.65
CA THR A 122 4.38 -20.57 -19.96
C THR A 122 2.88 -20.85 -19.83
N LYS A 123 2.50 -21.73 -18.88
CA LYS A 123 1.08 -22.03 -18.60
C LYS A 123 0.31 -20.82 -18.08
N ALA A 124 0.90 -20.05 -17.15
CA ALA A 124 0.28 -18.86 -16.59
C ALA A 124 0.01 -17.80 -17.66
N ARG A 125 0.90 -17.66 -18.64
CA ARG A 125 0.74 -16.74 -19.78
C ARG A 125 -0.45 -17.11 -20.66
N THR A 126 -0.63 -18.41 -20.94
CA THR A 126 -1.73 -18.91 -21.78
C THR A 126 -3.09 -18.94 -21.07
N GLY A 127 -3.09 -18.83 -19.74
CA GLY A 127 -4.32 -18.74 -18.96
C GLY A 127 -5.01 -17.40 -19.23
N THR A 128 -6.30 -17.44 -19.57
CA THR A 128 -7.10 -16.24 -19.80
C THR A 128 -7.16 -15.40 -18.53
N THR A 129 -6.52 -14.24 -18.53
CA THR A 129 -6.67 -13.23 -17.48
C THR A 129 -8.00 -12.52 -17.66
N GLN A 130 -8.99 -12.84 -16.82
CA GLN A 130 -10.26 -12.12 -16.80
C GLN A 130 -10.01 -10.65 -16.44
N GLY A 131 -10.33 -9.74 -17.37
CA GLY A 131 -10.25 -8.30 -17.12
C GLY A 131 -11.17 -7.87 -15.98
N ARG A 132 -10.71 -6.93 -15.15
CA ARG A 132 -11.54 -6.36 -14.08
C ARG A 132 -12.42 -5.26 -14.65
N LEU A 133 -13.67 -5.14 -14.17
CA LEU A 133 -14.58 -4.05 -14.56
C LEU A 133 -14.01 -2.67 -14.22
N ASP A 134 -13.21 -2.58 -13.15
CA ASP A 134 -12.48 -1.38 -12.75
C ASP A 134 -11.55 -0.84 -13.86
N SER A 135 -11.11 -1.69 -14.78
CA SER A 135 -10.27 -1.32 -15.91
C SER A 135 -11.03 -0.62 -17.03
N PHE A 136 -12.36 -0.72 -17.06
CA PHE A 136 -13.21 -0.14 -18.10
C PHE A 136 -14.02 1.06 -17.63
N PHE A 137 -14.42 1.08 -16.35
CA PHE A 137 -15.28 2.12 -15.81
C PHE A 137 -14.56 2.95 -14.75
N LYS A 138 -14.62 4.28 -14.90
CA LYS A 138 -14.17 5.19 -13.84
C LYS A 138 -15.09 5.02 -12.63
N VAL A 139 -14.54 4.55 -11.52
CA VAL A 139 -15.28 4.35 -10.27
C VAL A 139 -15.82 5.70 -9.76
N LEU A 140 -17.13 5.92 -9.90
CA LEU A 140 -17.83 7.04 -9.28
C LEU A 140 -17.81 6.91 -7.75
N PRO A 141 -17.73 8.03 -7.01
CA PRO A 141 -17.86 7.98 -5.56
C PRO A 141 -19.23 7.39 -5.18
N ASN A 142 -19.24 6.45 -4.24
CA ASN A 142 -20.46 5.83 -3.77
C ASN A 142 -21.37 6.89 -3.14
N THR A 143 -22.56 7.10 -3.71
CA THR A 143 -23.56 8.07 -3.21
C THR A 143 -24.32 7.56 -1.98
N ASN A 144 -24.14 6.29 -1.60
CA ASN A 144 -24.86 5.69 -0.48
C ASN A 144 -23.99 5.68 0.79
N ASN A 145 -24.00 6.80 1.51
CA ASN A 145 -23.49 6.89 2.89
C ASN A 145 -24.57 6.67 3.96
N THR A 146 -25.66 5.97 3.62
CA THR A 146 -26.69 5.54 4.58
C THR A 146 -27.29 4.20 4.15
N ALA A 147 -27.37 3.26 5.10
CA ALA A 147 -28.03 1.96 5.00
C ALA A 147 -27.26 0.82 4.28
N ASN A 148 -26.16 0.39 4.89
CA ASN A 148 -26.00 -1.04 5.18
C ASN A 148 -25.03 -1.23 6.35
N LYS A 149 -25.51 -0.79 7.52
CA LYS A 149 -25.10 -1.34 8.80
C LYS A 149 -25.40 -2.84 8.70
N ARG A 150 -24.39 -3.66 8.39
CA ARG A 150 -24.51 -5.12 8.56
C ARG A 150 -25.07 -5.30 9.96
N LYS A 151 -26.31 -5.77 10.06
CA LYS A 151 -26.91 -6.24 11.30
C LYS A 151 -25.97 -7.31 11.84
N ALA A 152 -25.06 -6.91 12.74
CA ALA A 152 -24.56 -7.81 13.75
C ALA A 152 -25.77 -8.02 14.68
N GLU A 153 -26.55 -9.07 14.43
CA GLU A 153 -27.51 -9.53 15.42
C GLU A 153 -26.70 -10.15 16.57
N GLU A 154 -26.40 -9.32 17.57
CA GLU A 154 -26.19 -9.81 18.93
C GLU A 154 -27.51 -10.45 19.40
N LYS A 155 -27.50 -11.78 19.57
CA LYS A 155 -28.45 -12.45 20.46
C LYS A 155 -27.72 -12.90 21.72
N THR A 156 -27.72 -12.02 22.71
CA THR A 156 -27.50 -12.36 24.12
C THR A 156 -28.73 -13.09 24.69
N GLY A 157 -28.51 -14.13 25.50
CA GLY A 157 -29.40 -14.46 26.63
C GLY A 157 -30.15 -15.80 26.63
N ALA A 158 -29.46 -16.85 27.05
CA ALA A 158 -29.90 -18.06 27.79
C ALA A 158 -31.40 -18.39 28.01
N LYS A 159 -31.76 -19.67 27.78
CA LYS A 159 -32.51 -20.50 28.76
C LYS A 159 -32.26 -22.00 28.56
N LYS A 160 -31.88 -22.65 29.67
CA LYS A 160 -31.62 -24.09 29.86
C LYS A 160 -32.84 -24.96 29.53
N LYS A 161 -32.59 -26.17 29.00
CA LYS A 161 -33.16 -27.43 29.53
C LYS A 161 -32.22 -28.60 29.20
N ALA A 162 -31.88 -29.35 30.25
CA ALA A 162 -31.03 -30.53 30.22
C ALA A 162 -31.85 -31.81 30.04
N LYS A 163 -31.32 -32.80 29.32
CA LYS A 163 -30.99 -34.14 29.85
C LYS A 163 -30.43 -35.07 28.76
N VAL A 164 -29.27 -35.67 29.08
CA VAL A 164 -28.86 -37.10 28.94
C VAL A 164 -28.81 -37.68 27.52
N GLY A 165 -27.76 -38.34 27.05
CA GLY A 165 -26.49 -38.75 27.66
C GLY A 165 -25.70 -39.67 26.72
N GLY A 166 -24.43 -39.92 27.06
CA GLY A 166 -23.66 -41.12 26.66
C GLY A 166 -22.93 -41.08 25.31
N GLY A 167 -21.59 -40.99 25.35
CA GLY A 167 -20.78 -41.30 24.17
C GLY A 167 -19.32 -40.85 24.29
N LYS A 168 -18.49 -41.63 25.00
CA LYS A 168 -17.02 -41.51 25.03
C LYS A 168 -16.45 -41.48 23.61
N PHE A 169 -15.56 -40.52 23.32
CA PHE A 169 -14.47 -40.79 22.38
C PHE A 169 -13.16 -40.14 22.84
N ARG A 170 -12.17 -41.00 23.05
CA ARG A 170 -10.81 -40.68 23.52
C ARG A 170 -9.97 -40.22 22.32
N LYS A 171 -9.16 -39.17 22.51
CA LYS A 171 -7.97 -38.90 21.69
C LYS A 171 -6.93 -40.00 21.95
N PRO A 172 -6.06 -40.34 20.98
CA PRO A 172 -4.72 -39.73 21.00
C PRO A 172 -3.99 -39.63 19.64
N LYS A 173 -2.87 -38.89 19.71
CA LYS A 173 -1.60 -38.95 18.94
C LYS A 173 -1.62 -39.35 17.48
#